data_AF-W2MJX6-F1
#
_entry.id   AF-W2MJX6-F1
#
_cell.length_a   1.000
_cell.length_b   1.000
_cell.length_c   1.000
_cell.angle_alpha   90.00
_cell.angle_beta   90.00
_cell.angle_gamma   90.00
#
_symmetry.space_group_name_H-M   'P 1'
#
loop_
_entity.id
_entity.type
_entity.pdbx_description
1 polymer ?
#
loop_
_entity_poly.entity_id
_entity_poly.type
_entity_poly.pdbx_seq_one_letter_code
_entity_poly.pdbx_strand_id
1 'polypeptide(L)'
;MSTSASIAFRLLWLSSLCAVLVSPDNSFLPLRQATDGPHFTVASDDWSCFPEQAPVIDTTDAFYRWVAALKTTAPRFEGHHDYLCDGSMKNYQAWENCLPITTRFDEEECAGADRTDLLMQTRTPCQASVLHMLLVDVYAELERAGGDPALVFGTLLGAVRDGGIIPYTEDVDVGYQQQNDPMPVVIRRLQAKGYHVFMDSIWRLQLSPARGHILISIEWNQTQKW
;
A
#
# COMPACT_ATOMS: atom_id res chain seq x y z
N MET A 1 -81.45 23.40 -4.45
CA MET A 1 -81.28 24.86 -4.20
C MET A 1 -79.78 25.14 -4.36
N SER A 2 -79.29 25.37 -5.58
CA SER A 2 -79.23 26.65 -6.33
C SER A 2 -78.21 27.64 -5.71
N THR A 3 -77.00 27.76 -6.30
CA THR A 3 -76.47 28.94 -7.07
C THR A 3 -75.88 30.06 -6.18
N SER A 4 -74.81 30.82 -6.44
CA SER A 4 -73.90 31.13 -7.57
C SER A 4 -72.71 31.93 -6.95
N ALA A 5 -71.44 31.74 -7.30
CA ALA A 5 -70.65 32.27 -8.44
C ALA A 5 -70.35 33.80 -8.46
N SER A 6 -69.07 34.17 -8.34
CA SER A 6 -68.33 35.13 -9.21
C SER A 6 -66.86 35.23 -8.74
N ILE A 7 -65.86 34.77 -9.52
CA ILE A 7 -65.21 35.40 -10.69
C ILE A 7 -64.29 36.57 -10.30
N ALA A 8 -62.98 36.34 -10.46
CA ALA A 8 -62.04 37.37 -10.91
C ALA A 8 -60.95 36.72 -11.78
N PHE A 9 -61.08 36.95 -13.09
CA PHE A 9 -60.10 36.70 -14.13
C PHE A 9 -58.97 37.73 -14.06
N ARG A 10 -57.71 37.31 -14.22
CA ARG A 10 -56.73 38.02 -15.07
C ARG A 10 -55.76 37.02 -15.71
N LEU A 11 -55.88 36.90 -17.03
CA LEU A 11 -54.85 36.39 -17.94
C LEU A 11 -53.64 37.34 -17.98
N LEU A 12 -52.46 36.80 -18.32
CA LEU A 12 -51.48 37.28 -19.32
C LEU A 12 -50.26 36.33 -19.24
N TRP A 13 -50.11 35.39 -20.17
CA TRP A 13 -49.31 35.43 -21.41
C TRP A 13 -47.81 35.10 -21.25
N LEU A 14 -47.37 34.20 -22.14
CA LEU A 14 -46.07 33.55 -22.25
C LEU A 14 -44.93 34.50 -22.66
N SER A 15 -43.70 34.18 -22.24
CA SER A 15 -42.43 34.19 -23.01
C SER A 15 -41.27 33.93 -22.03
N SER A 16 -40.48 32.88 -22.21
CA SER A 16 -39.23 32.89 -22.99
C SER A 16 -37.99 32.88 -22.06
N LEU A 17 -37.32 31.73 -22.05
CA LEU A 17 -35.87 31.53 -22.17
C LEU A 17 -34.88 32.26 -21.23
N CYS A 18 -33.99 31.42 -20.67
CA CYS A 18 -32.61 31.68 -20.22
C CYS A 18 -32.46 32.50 -18.92
N ALA A 19 -31.58 32.20 -17.96
CA ALA A 19 -30.43 31.30 -17.94
C ALA A 19 -30.12 30.91 -16.48
N VAL A 20 -29.79 29.65 -16.22
CA VAL A 20 -28.85 29.30 -15.16
C VAL A 20 -27.66 28.64 -15.85
N LEU A 21 -26.52 29.30 -15.74
CA LEU A 21 -25.24 28.92 -16.32
C LEU A 21 -24.77 27.59 -15.72
N VAL A 22 -24.88 26.51 -16.49
CA VAL A 22 -24.10 25.29 -16.28
C VAL A 22 -22.91 25.38 -17.23
N SER A 23 -21.71 25.49 -16.65
CA SER A 23 -20.45 25.46 -17.38
C SER A 23 -20.22 24.04 -17.94
N PRO A 24 -19.69 23.91 -19.17
CA PRO A 24 -19.61 22.65 -19.89
C PRO A 24 -18.36 21.87 -19.52
N ASP A 25 -18.52 20.55 -19.39
CA ASP A 25 -17.58 19.50 -19.81
C ASP A 25 -17.81 18.25 -18.95
N ASN A 26 -18.96 17.61 -19.18
CA ASN A 26 -19.23 16.26 -18.71
C ASN A 26 -19.55 15.38 -19.92
N SER A 27 -18.50 15.01 -20.65
CA SER A 27 -18.58 14.00 -21.70
C SER A 27 -18.45 12.62 -21.05
N PHE A 28 -19.55 12.07 -20.55
CA PHE A 28 -19.69 10.62 -20.38
C PHE A 28 -20.23 10.02 -21.66
N LEU A 29 -19.58 8.96 -22.16
CA LEU A 29 -20.12 7.89 -23.01
C LEU A 29 -18.97 6.89 -23.29
N PRO A 30 -19.23 5.61 -23.56
CA PRO A 30 -19.89 4.58 -22.76
C PRO A 30 -18.90 3.43 -22.41
N LEU A 31 -19.31 2.54 -21.51
CA LEU A 31 -18.70 1.20 -21.34
C LEU A 31 -18.57 0.51 -22.71
N ARG A 32 -17.34 0.29 -23.17
CA ARG A 32 -17.05 -0.68 -24.24
C ARG A 32 -16.45 -1.94 -23.63
N GLN A 33 -17.25 -2.97 -23.83
CA GLN A 33 -17.07 -4.39 -23.63
C GLN A 33 -15.69 -4.91 -24.05
N ALA A 34 -15.16 -5.79 -23.21
CA ALA A 34 -13.98 -6.60 -23.47
C ALA A 34 -14.14 -7.40 -24.78
N THR A 35 -13.10 -7.35 -25.62
CA THR A 35 -12.87 -8.34 -26.67
C THR A 35 -11.38 -8.61 -26.73
N ASP A 36 -11.03 -9.83 -26.32
CA ASP A 36 -9.96 -10.73 -26.78
C ASP A 36 -8.57 -10.17 -27.13
N GLY A 37 -7.54 -10.84 -26.58
CA GLY A 37 -6.12 -10.61 -26.87
C GLY A 37 -5.76 -10.74 -28.37
N PRO A 38 -4.56 -10.29 -28.77
CA PRO A 38 -3.33 -10.96 -28.35
C PRO A 38 -2.28 -10.04 -27.73
N HIS A 39 -1.37 -10.68 -26.99
CA HIS A 39 -0.14 -10.12 -26.45
C HIS A 39 0.76 -9.46 -27.50
N PHE A 40 1.38 -8.37 -27.06
CA PHE A 40 2.63 -7.75 -27.53
C PHE A 40 2.64 -7.09 -28.91
N THR A 41 2.69 -5.75 -28.91
CA THR A 41 3.80 -4.90 -29.41
C THR A 41 3.34 -3.45 -29.34
N VAL A 42 4.07 -2.58 -28.66
CA VAL A 42 4.70 -1.36 -29.24
C VAL A 42 5.79 -0.95 -28.25
N ALA A 43 7.04 -1.12 -28.66
CA ALA A 43 8.14 -0.33 -28.14
C ALA A 43 7.83 1.13 -28.46
N SER A 44 7.20 1.82 -27.52
CA SER A 44 7.18 3.27 -27.48
C SER A 44 8.48 3.65 -26.78
N ASP A 45 9.35 4.37 -27.47
CA ASP A 45 10.57 4.97 -26.91
C ASP A 45 10.27 5.99 -25.78
N ASP A 46 9.00 6.14 -25.40
CA ASP A 46 8.48 7.02 -24.35
C ASP A 46 7.80 6.25 -23.19
N TRP A 47 7.84 4.91 -23.17
CA TRP A 47 7.35 4.17 -22.00
C TRP A 47 8.36 4.26 -20.85
N SER A 48 8.06 5.14 -19.91
CA SER A 48 8.73 5.18 -18.62
C SER A 48 7.92 4.40 -17.58
N CYS A 49 8.51 3.33 -17.06
CA CYS A 49 7.91 2.44 -16.08
C CYS A 49 8.41 2.84 -14.67
N PHE A 50 7.49 3.28 -13.82
CA PHE A 50 7.76 3.73 -12.45
C PHE A 50 6.83 3.01 -11.47
N PRO A 51 7.24 2.78 -10.22
CA PRO A 51 6.32 2.34 -9.18
C PRO A 51 5.24 3.39 -8.97
N GLU A 52 4.03 2.90 -8.69
CA GLU A 52 2.95 3.75 -8.23
C GLU A 52 3.31 4.38 -6.87
N GLN A 53 3.16 5.69 -6.75
CA GLN A 53 3.43 6.40 -5.50
C GLN A 53 2.19 6.33 -4.60
N ALA A 54 2.36 5.75 -3.41
CA ALA A 54 1.33 5.80 -2.39
C ALA A 54 1.38 7.15 -1.65
N PRO A 55 0.23 7.75 -1.28
CA PRO A 55 0.22 8.91 -0.41
C PRO A 55 0.76 8.54 0.98
N VAL A 56 1.41 9.50 1.65
CA VAL A 56 1.78 9.34 3.06
C VAL A 56 0.52 9.44 3.91
N ILE A 57 0.03 8.29 4.38
CA ILE A 57 -1.23 8.18 5.15
C ILE A 57 -1.00 8.44 6.65
N ASP A 58 0.15 8.03 7.19
CA ASP A 58 0.43 8.11 8.62
C ASP A 58 1.25 9.36 8.99
N THR A 59 0.58 10.51 9.01
CA THR A 59 1.24 11.79 9.34
C THR A 59 1.54 11.97 10.82
N THR A 60 1.05 11.06 11.69
CA THR A 60 1.33 11.09 13.13
C THR A 60 2.69 10.50 13.47
N ASP A 61 3.17 9.57 12.64
CA ASP A 61 4.51 9.00 12.77
C ASP A 61 5.58 10.00 12.30
N ALA A 62 6.58 10.25 13.15
CA ALA A 62 7.70 11.14 12.84
C ALA A 62 8.48 10.69 11.60
N PHE A 63 8.67 9.38 11.42
CA PHE A 63 9.36 8.81 10.26
C PHE A 63 8.69 9.24 8.96
N TYR A 64 7.37 9.06 8.88
CA TYR A 64 6.59 9.39 7.69
C TYR A 64 6.50 10.89 7.41
N ARG A 65 6.56 11.74 8.44
CA ARG A 65 6.72 13.18 8.25
C ARG A 65 8.06 13.54 7.59
N TRP A 66 9.15 12.85 7.96
CA TRP A 66 10.45 13.05 7.31
C TRP A 66 10.46 12.52 5.87
N VAL A 67 9.85 11.35 5.62
CA VAL A 67 9.68 10.82 4.26
C VAL A 67 8.95 11.82 3.37
N ALA A 68 7.83 12.39 3.84
CA ALA A 68 7.08 13.41 3.10
C ALA A 68 7.92 14.67 2.79
N ALA A 69 8.85 15.04 3.68
CA ALA A 69 9.70 16.21 3.52
C ALA A 69 10.85 16.01 2.51
N LEU A 70 11.30 14.77 2.28
CA LEU A 70 12.42 14.45 1.39
C LEU A 70 12.12 14.71 -0.10
N LYS A 71 10.84 14.85 -0.49
CA LYS A 71 10.41 15.10 -1.88
C LYS A 71 11.13 14.21 -2.91
N THR A 72 11.22 12.92 -2.61
CA THR A 72 11.93 11.95 -3.46
C THR A 72 11.15 11.64 -4.74
N THR A 73 11.84 11.53 -5.86
CA THR A 73 11.25 11.01 -7.10
C THR A 73 11.23 9.48 -7.07
N ALA A 74 10.14 8.87 -7.55
CA ALA A 74 10.07 7.42 -7.70
C ALA A 74 11.20 6.92 -8.63
N PRO A 75 11.88 5.82 -8.28
CA PRO A 75 12.90 5.23 -9.15
C PRO A 75 12.25 4.66 -10.41
N ARG A 76 12.94 4.73 -11.55
CA ARG A 76 12.48 4.03 -12.75
C ARG A 76 12.73 2.53 -12.60
N PHE A 77 11.77 1.69 -12.97
CA PHE A 77 12.04 0.28 -13.18
C PHE A 77 12.80 0.10 -14.49
N GLU A 78 13.92 -0.62 -14.41
CA GLU A 78 14.79 -0.90 -15.55
C GLU A 78 14.95 -2.41 -15.73
N GLY A 79 15.29 -2.82 -16.95
CA GLY A 79 15.57 -4.22 -17.28
C GLY A 79 14.38 -5.14 -17.02
N HIS A 80 14.62 -6.24 -16.31
CA HIS A 80 13.65 -7.30 -16.05
C HIS A 80 12.56 -6.96 -15.03
N HIS A 81 12.41 -5.71 -14.59
CA HIS A 81 11.39 -5.29 -13.62
C HIS A 81 10.26 -4.47 -14.24
N ASP A 82 10.28 -4.26 -15.56
CA ASP A 82 9.25 -3.52 -16.29
C ASP A 82 7.84 -4.15 -16.19
N TYR A 83 7.78 -5.48 -16.02
CA TYR A 83 6.54 -6.21 -15.77
C TYR A 83 5.79 -5.74 -14.52
N LEU A 84 6.45 -5.10 -13.54
CA LEU A 84 5.79 -4.52 -12.36
C LEU A 84 4.87 -3.33 -12.71
N CYS A 85 5.00 -2.76 -13.91
CA CYS A 85 4.05 -1.76 -14.43
C CYS A 85 2.81 -2.38 -15.06
N ASP A 86 2.74 -3.72 -15.21
CA ASP A 86 1.55 -4.38 -15.71
C ASP A 86 0.45 -4.39 -14.63
N GLY A 87 -0.57 -3.55 -14.85
CA GLY A 87 -1.74 -3.45 -13.98
C GLY A 87 -2.51 -4.77 -13.81
N SER A 88 -2.39 -5.70 -14.76
CA SER A 88 -3.04 -7.01 -14.68
C SER A 88 -2.39 -7.93 -13.62
N MET A 89 -1.10 -7.71 -13.33
CA MET A 89 -0.32 -8.46 -12.36
C MET A 89 -0.44 -7.92 -10.94
N LYS A 90 -0.97 -6.70 -10.74
CA LYS A 90 -1.13 -6.08 -9.40
C LYS A 90 -1.91 -6.94 -8.40
N ASN A 91 -2.85 -7.74 -8.90
CA ASN A 91 -3.68 -8.63 -8.09
C ASN A 91 -3.12 -10.05 -7.98
N TYR A 92 -2.06 -10.40 -8.72
CA TYR A 92 -1.41 -11.68 -8.57
C TYR A 92 -0.66 -11.70 -7.24
N GLN A 93 -1.16 -12.51 -6.31
CA GLN A 93 -0.61 -12.68 -4.97
C GLN A 93 0.54 -13.68 -5.01
N ALA A 94 1.66 -13.28 -5.62
CA ALA A 94 2.80 -14.15 -5.86
C ALA A 94 4.12 -13.41 -5.60
N TRP A 95 5.12 -14.19 -5.22
CA TRP A 95 6.50 -13.76 -4.94
C TRP A 95 7.11 -12.85 -6.01
N GLU A 96 6.68 -13.00 -7.26
CA GLU A 96 7.18 -12.26 -8.41
C GLU A 96 6.78 -10.77 -8.39
N ASN A 97 5.75 -10.36 -7.64
CA ASN A 97 5.21 -8.99 -7.69
C ASN A 97 5.79 -8.04 -6.63
N CYS A 98 6.94 -8.38 -6.08
CA CYS A 98 7.55 -7.60 -5.00
C CYS A 98 8.57 -6.59 -5.54
N LEU A 99 8.59 -5.40 -4.95
CA LEU A 99 9.45 -4.31 -5.39
C LEU A 99 10.93 -4.66 -5.20
N PRO A 100 11.79 -4.45 -6.22
CA PRO A 100 13.22 -4.66 -6.11
C PRO A 100 13.84 -3.68 -5.11
N ILE A 101 14.59 -4.19 -4.13
CA ILE A 101 15.42 -3.39 -3.20
C ILE A 101 16.87 -3.89 -3.18
N THR A 102 17.82 -3.03 -2.83
CA THR A 102 19.21 -3.48 -2.62
C THR A 102 19.59 -3.19 -1.18
N THR A 103 20.00 -4.21 -0.45
CA THR A 103 20.33 -4.16 0.97
C THR A 103 21.71 -4.75 1.25
N ARG A 104 22.24 -4.49 2.45
CA ARG A 104 23.42 -5.16 3.02
C ARG A 104 23.03 -5.92 4.31
N PHE A 105 23.86 -6.89 4.69
CA PHE A 105 23.63 -7.81 5.83
C PHE A 105 24.82 -7.87 6.80
N ASP A 106 25.77 -6.93 6.67
CA ASP A 106 26.99 -6.92 7.48
C ASP A 106 26.66 -6.66 8.95
N GLU A 107 27.06 -7.57 9.84
CA GLU A 107 26.69 -7.51 11.26
C GLU A 107 27.26 -6.28 11.97
N GLU A 108 28.50 -5.91 11.68
CA GLU A 108 29.18 -4.77 12.33
C GLU A 108 28.59 -3.44 11.86
N GLU A 109 28.28 -3.33 10.56
CA GLU A 109 27.71 -2.11 9.99
C GLU A 109 26.20 -1.95 10.23
N CYS A 110 25.47 -3.06 10.44
CA CYS A 110 24.02 -3.07 10.59
C CYS A 110 23.54 -3.32 12.02
N ALA A 111 24.45 -3.37 13.00
CA ALA A 111 24.08 -3.45 14.40
C ALA A 111 23.22 -2.24 14.82
N GLY A 112 22.03 -2.51 15.37
CA GLY A 112 21.09 -1.48 15.81
C GLY A 112 20.42 -0.71 14.65
N ALA A 113 20.49 -1.23 13.43
CA ALA A 113 19.85 -0.61 12.27
C ALA A 113 18.32 -0.52 12.44
N ASP A 114 17.76 0.63 12.07
CA ASP A 114 16.34 0.91 12.16
C ASP A 114 15.82 1.63 10.91
N ARG A 115 14.50 1.86 10.86
CA ARG A 115 13.85 2.45 9.68
C ARG A 115 14.35 3.86 9.34
N THR A 116 14.90 4.61 10.29
CA THR A 116 15.41 5.97 10.05
C THR A 116 16.66 5.98 9.19
N ASP A 117 17.43 4.88 9.15
CA ASP A 117 18.57 4.71 8.24
C ASP A 117 18.15 4.81 6.77
N LEU A 118 16.90 4.47 6.44
CA LEU A 118 16.34 4.56 5.09
C LEU A 118 16.26 6.01 4.58
N LEU A 119 16.32 6.99 5.47
CA LEU A 119 16.34 8.41 5.11
C LEU A 119 17.72 8.85 4.59
N MET A 120 18.77 8.04 4.82
CA MET A 120 20.13 8.32 4.37
C MET A 120 20.37 7.82 2.94
N GLN A 121 19.97 8.63 1.95
CA GLN A 121 20.02 8.28 0.52
C GLN A 121 21.41 7.93 -0.06
N THR A 122 22.49 8.20 0.66
CA THR A 122 23.87 8.01 0.17
C THR A 122 24.44 6.62 0.45
N ARG A 123 23.72 5.77 1.18
CA ARG A 123 24.19 4.43 1.58
C ARG A 123 23.19 3.36 1.15
N THR A 124 23.70 2.21 0.73
CA THR A 124 22.88 0.99 0.64
C THR A 124 22.31 0.68 2.02
N PRO A 125 20.99 0.59 2.20
CA PRO A 125 20.39 0.37 3.52
C PRO A 125 20.70 -1.02 4.06
N CYS A 126 20.67 -1.16 5.38
CA CYS A 126 20.69 -2.45 6.04
C CYS A 126 19.36 -3.17 5.81
N GLN A 127 19.41 -4.48 5.64
CA GLN A 127 18.20 -5.31 5.55
C GLN A 127 17.34 -5.16 6.80
N ALA A 128 17.98 -5.14 7.97
CA ALA A 128 17.35 -4.86 9.26
C ALA A 128 16.56 -3.53 9.28
N SER A 129 17.04 -2.46 8.64
CA SER A 129 16.31 -1.19 8.54
C SER A 129 14.99 -1.33 7.77
N VAL A 130 15.01 -2.10 6.68
CA VAL A 130 13.83 -2.38 5.86
C VAL A 130 12.86 -3.25 6.65
N LEU A 131 13.33 -4.34 7.26
CA LEU A 131 12.52 -5.21 8.10
C LEU A 131 11.90 -4.46 9.29
N HIS A 132 12.64 -3.55 9.92
CA HIS A 132 12.13 -2.71 11.00
C HIS A 132 11.01 -1.77 10.52
N MET A 133 11.15 -1.16 9.33
CA MET A 133 10.07 -0.36 8.74
C MET A 133 8.81 -1.19 8.52
N LEU A 134 8.96 -2.34 7.88
CA LEU A 134 7.85 -3.25 7.61
C LEU A 134 7.18 -3.69 8.92
N LEU A 135 7.97 -4.02 9.94
CA LEU A 135 7.50 -4.50 11.23
C LEU A 135 6.62 -3.46 11.92
N VAL A 136 7.10 -2.22 12.00
CA VAL A 136 6.36 -1.14 12.65
C VAL A 136 5.02 -0.89 11.94
N ASP A 137 4.98 -0.94 10.61
CA ASP A 137 3.73 -0.75 9.88
C ASP A 137 2.73 -1.89 10.08
N VAL A 138 3.19 -3.14 9.99
CA VAL A 138 2.33 -4.31 10.19
C VAL A 138 1.78 -4.32 11.62
N TYR A 139 2.65 -4.09 12.60
CA TYR A 139 2.27 -4.03 14.00
C TYR A 139 1.20 -2.95 14.25
N ALA A 140 1.43 -1.73 13.76
CA ALA A 140 0.49 -0.63 13.91
C ALA A 140 -0.86 -0.90 13.22
N GLU A 141 -0.87 -1.53 12.04
CA GLU A 141 -2.13 -1.86 11.36
C GLU A 141 -2.90 -2.99 12.06
N LEU A 142 -2.22 -3.95 12.67
CA LEU A 142 -2.84 -4.98 13.52
C LEU A 142 -3.46 -4.37 14.78
N GLU A 143 -2.75 -3.47 15.47
CA GLU A 143 -3.30 -2.73 16.62
C GLU A 143 -4.52 -1.89 16.23
N ARG A 144 -4.44 -1.17 15.10
CA ARG A 144 -5.57 -0.38 14.55
C ARG A 144 -6.75 -1.22 14.11
N ALA A 145 -6.56 -2.50 13.85
CA ALA A 145 -7.63 -3.44 13.58
C ALA A 145 -8.23 -4.04 14.86
N GLY A 146 -7.71 -3.65 16.03
CA GLY A 146 -8.13 -4.15 17.34
C GLY A 146 -7.55 -5.52 17.69
N GLY A 147 -6.49 -5.93 16.99
CA GLY A 147 -5.71 -7.12 17.35
C GLY A 147 -4.75 -6.82 18.50
N ASP A 148 -4.26 -7.88 19.12
CA ASP A 148 -3.17 -7.86 20.11
C ASP A 148 -1.92 -8.50 19.47
N PRO A 149 -1.13 -7.74 18.70
CA PRO A 149 0.07 -8.26 18.06
C PRO A 149 1.20 -8.49 19.07
N ALA A 150 2.04 -9.48 18.80
CA ALA A 150 3.20 -9.85 19.59
C ALA A 150 4.38 -10.19 18.67
N LEU A 151 5.58 -9.82 19.09
CA LEU A 151 6.80 -10.27 18.41
C LEU A 151 7.01 -11.76 18.73
N VAL A 152 7.37 -12.56 17.72
CA VAL A 152 7.58 -14.01 17.90
C VAL A 152 8.93 -14.44 17.29
N PHE A 153 9.34 -15.67 17.60
CA PHE A 153 10.55 -16.33 17.10
C PHE A 153 11.83 -15.46 17.12
N GLY A 154 12.54 -15.36 16.00
CA GLY A 154 13.78 -14.60 15.85
C GLY A 154 13.58 -13.10 16.06
N THR A 155 12.38 -12.59 15.77
CA THR A 155 12.03 -11.18 15.97
C THR A 155 11.98 -10.83 17.44
N LEU A 156 11.35 -11.69 18.26
CA LEU A 156 11.35 -11.54 19.72
C LEU A 156 12.77 -11.66 20.29
N LEU A 157 13.56 -12.62 19.79
CA LEU A 157 14.95 -12.80 20.22
C LEU A 157 15.79 -11.55 19.98
N GLY A 158 15.72 -10.96 18.78
CA GLY A 158 16.43 -9.73 18.45
C GLY A 158 16.02 -8.56 19.35
N ALA A 159 14.70 -8.40 19.57
CA ALA A 159 14.17 -7.35 20.43
C ALA A 159 14.68 -7.45 21.87
N VAL A 160 14.77 -8.67 22.43
CA VAL A 160 15.23 -8.88 23.81
C VAL A 160 16.75 -8.82 23.93
N ARG A 161 17.48 -9.41 22.98
CA ARG A 161 18.94 -9.53 23.02
C ARG A 161 19.64 -8.22 22.66
N ASP A 162 19.19 -7.59 21.58
CA ASP A 162 19.89 -6.49 20.93
C ASP A 162 19.07 -5.19 20.92
N GLY A 163 17.80 -5.24 21.32
CA GLY A 163 16.90 -4.08 21.24
C GLY A 163 16.47 -3.73 19.82
N GLY A 164 16.59 -4.65 18.86
CA GLY A 164 16.33 -4.39 17.44
C GLY A 164 16.22 -5.64 16.58
N ILE A 165 16.22 -5.46 15.25
CA ILE A 165 16.23 -6.58 14.31
C ILE A 165 17.64 -7.18 14.23
N ILE A 166 17.73 -8.51 14.20
CA ILE A 166 19.00 -9.21 14.03
C ILE A 166 19.60 -8.83 12.65
N PRO A 167 20.82 -8.28 12.56
CA PRO A 167 21.34 -7.64 11.34
C PRO A 167 21.28 -8.49 10.06
N TYR A 168 21.47 -9.80 10.21
CA TYR A 168 21.59 -10.76 9.11
C TYR A 168 20.35 -11.65 8.93
N THR A 169 19.23 -11.36 9.60
CA THR A 169 17.97 -12.10 9.38
C THR A 169 17.32 -11.72 8.05
N GLU A 170 16.63 -12.67 7.43
CA GLU A 170 15.91 -12.47 6.16
C GLU A 170 14.45 -12.06 6.33
N ASP A 171 13.89 -12.37 7.50
CA ASP A 171 12.51 -12.17 7.83
C ASP A 171 12.30 -11.64 9.25
N VAL A 172 11.08 -11.15 9.49
CA VAL A 172 10.53 -10.89 10.81
C VAL A 172 9.15 -11.52 10.93
N ASP A 173 8.77 -11.84 12.16
CA ASP A 173 7.58 -12.60 12.47
C ASP A 173 6.75 -11.86 13.52
N VAL A 174 5.46 -11.70 13.22
CA VAL A 174 4.48 -11.10 14.13
C VAL A 174 3.34 -12.09 14.33
N GLY A 175 3.15 -12.51 15.58
CA GLY A 175 1.92 -13.18 16.00
C GLY A 175 0.84 -12.15 16.28
N TYR A 176 -0.43 -12.49 16.08
CA TYR A 176 -1.53 -11.67 16.59
C TYR A 176 -2.68 -12.51 17.13
N GLN A 177 -3.36 -11.96 18.14
CA GLN A 177 -4.57 -12.55 18.71
C GLN A 177 -5.78 -11.65 18.49
N GLN A 178 -6.85 -12.22 17.92
CA GLN A 178 -8.15 -11.57 17.83
C GLN A 178 -9.28 -12.59 17.61
N GLN A 179 -10.48 -12.29 18.14
CA GLN A 179 -11.65 -13.16 18.02
C GLN A 179 -12.19 -13.25 16.57
N ASN A 180 -12.14 -12.14 15.84
CA ASN A 180 -12.48 -12.07 14.42
C ASN A 180 -11.19 -11.90 13.60
N ASP A 181 -11.19 -12.32 12.35
CA ASP A 181 -10.04 -12.13 11.45
C ASP A 181 -9.89 -10.65 11.05
N PRO A 182 -8.81 -9.93 11.48
CA PRO A 182 -8.56 -8.54 11.09
C PRO A 182 -8.02 -8.41 9.68
N MET A 183 -7.55 -9.51 9.08
CA MET A 183 -6.70 -9.46 7.89
C MET A 183 -7.35 -8.79 6.68
N PRO A 184 -8.65 -8.93 6.39
CA PRO A 184 -9.28 -8.20 5.29
C PRO A 184 -9.14 -6.67 5.38
N VAL A 185 -9.13 -6.11 6.61
CA VAL A 185 -8.95 -4.67 6.84
C VAL A 185 -7.46 -4.31 6.83
N VAL A 186 -6.63 -5.12 7.49
CA VAL A 186 -5.18 -4.92 7.57
C VAL A 186 -4.55 -4.93 6.18
N ILE A 187 -4.87 -5.93 5.35
CA ILE A 187 -4.40 -6.06 3.97
C ILE A 187 -4.73 -4.80 3.17
N ARG A 188 -5.98 -4.32 3.23
CA ARG A 188 -6.40 -3.13 2.50
C ARG A 188 -5.61 -1.89 2.92
N ARG A 189 -5.33 -1.74 4.23
CA ARG A 189 -4.57 -0.60 4.75
C ARG A 189 -3.10 -0.68 4.38
N LEU A 190 -2.48 -1.87 4.43
CA LEU A 190 -1.11 -2.10 3.99
C LEU A 190 -0.95 -1.89 2.47
N GLN A 191 -1.90 -2.36 1.67
CA GLN A 191 -1.94 -2.11 0.22
C GLN A 191 -2.09 -0.61 -0.09
N ALA A 192 -2.89 0.13 0.69
CA ALA A 192 -2.98 1.59 0.54
C ALA A 192 -1.67 2.32 0.87
N LYS A 193 -0.79 1.73 1.69
CA LYS A 193 0.58 2.18 1.94
C LYS A 193 1.57 1.76 0.84
N GLY A 194 1.13 0.98 -0.15
CA GLY A 194 1.96 0.50 -1.26
C GLY A 194 2.59 -0.88 -1.05
N TYR A 195 2.20 -1.61 0.01
CA TYR A 195 2.75 -2.94 0.28
C TYR A 195 2.07 -4.04 -0.54
N HIS A 196 2.87 -4.99 -1.01
CA HIS A 196 2.38 -6.25 -1.57
C HIS A 196 2.15 -7.26 -0.44
N VAL A 197 0.92 -7.74 -0.30
CA VAL A 197 0.50 -8.69 0.74
C VAL A 197 -0.18 -9.88 0.08
N PHE A 198 0.25 -11.09 0.45
CA PHE A 198 -0.27 -12.34 -0.12
C PHE A 198 -0.32 -13.45 0.94
N MET A 199 -1.09 -14.49 0.66
CA MET A 199 -1.17 -15.69 1.51
C MET A 199 -0.29 -16.79 0.91
N ASP A 200 0.63 -17.32 1.69
CA ASP A 200 1.42 -18.50 1.38
C ASP A 200 1.60 -19.35 2.64
N SER A 201 0.60 -20.19 2.92
CA SER A 201 0.39 -20.93 4.18
C SER A 201 0.18 -20.05 5.43
N ILE A 202 0.80 -18.88 5.47
CA ILE A 202 0.63 -17.76 6.40
C ILE A 202 0.58 -16.46 5.61
N TRP A 203 0.08 -15.38 6.21
CA TRP A 203 0.08 -14.07 5.56
C TRP A 203 1.51 -13.55 5.46
N ARG A 204 1.90 -13.09 4.27
CA ARG A 204 3.22 -12.56 3.98
C ARG A 204 3.12 -11.13 3.44
N LEU A 205 4.03 -10.29 3.90
CA LEU A 205 4.30 -8.96 3.33
C LEU A 205 5.75 -8.92 2.88
N GLN A 206 6.00 -8.47 1.65
CA GLN A 206 7.30 -8.65 1.01
C GLN A 206 7.81 -7.40 0.29
N LEU A 207 9.12 -7.21 0.38
CA LEU A 207 9.95 -6.46 -0.57
C LEU A 207 11.01 -7.44 -1.12
N SER A 208 11.30 -7.44 -2.42
CA SER A 208 12.23 -8.44 -2.99
C SER A 208 13.59 -7.81 -3.22
N PRO A 209 14.66 -8.17 -2.50
CA PRO A 209 15.97 -7.70 -2.86
C PRO A 209 16.47 -8.35 -4.16
N ALA A 210 17.41 -7.68 -4.85
CA ALA A 210 18.05 -8.21 -6.06
C ALA A 210 18.79 -9.56 -5.85
N ARG A 211 18.94 -10.04 -4.60
CA ARG A 211 19.60 -11.31 -4.23
C ARG A 211 18.87 -12.08 -3.11
N GLY A 212 17.53 -12.00 -3.00
CA GLY A 212 16.77 -12.75 -1.97
C GLY A 212 15.33 -12.25 -1.79
N HIS A 213 14.70 -12.55 -0.66
CA HIS A 213 13.38 -12.05 -0.28
C HIS A 213 13.45 -11.41 1.13
N ILE A 214 12.93 -10.19 1.30
CA ILE A 214 12.76 -9.53 2.62
C ILE A 214 11.30 -9.69 3.01
N LEU A 215 11.07 -10.32 4.17
CA LEU A 215 9.75 -10.85 4.49
C LEU A 215 9.26 -10.44 5.87
N ILE A 216 7.95 -10.25 5.97
CA ILE A 216 7.22 -10.35 7.21
C ILE A 216 6.27 -11.52 7.12
N SER A 217 6.38 -12.43 8.08
CA SER A 217 5.42 -13.49 8.35
C SER A 217 4.43 -13.01 9.40
N ILE A 218 3.13 -13.10 9.11
CA ILE A 218 2.05 -12.72 10.03
C ILE A 218 1.30 -13.99 10.43
N GLU A 219 1.47 -14.39 11.69
CA GLU A 219 0.89 -15.59 12.25
C GLU A 219 -0.35 -15.30 13.09
N TRP A 220 -1.43 -16.03 12.83
CA TRP A 220 -2.67 -15.91 13.57
C TRP A 220 -2.84 -17.03 14.57
N ASN A 221 -3.19 -16.69 15.81
CA ASN A 221 -3.56 -17.66 16.83
C ASN A 221 -4.93 -17.35 17.44
N GLN A 222 -5.87 -18.30 17.31
CA GLN A 222 -7.21 -18.20 17.92
C GLN A 222 -7.28 -18.74 19.36
N THR A 223 -6.30 -19.54 19.79
CA THR A 223 -6.49 -20.47 20.93
C THR A 223 -5.51 -20.31 22.09
N GLN A 224 -4.35 -19.67 21.89
CA GLN A 224 -3.39 -19.41 22.97
C GLN A 224 -3.04 -17.93 23.03
N LYS A 225 -2.89 -17.40 24.26
CA LYS A 225 -2.22 -16.11 24.47
C LYS A 225 -0.72 -16.33 24.31
N TRP A 226 -0.08 -15.47 23.52
CA TRP A 226 1.38 -15.41 23.42
C TRP A 226 1.99 -14.85 24.70
#